data_AF-A0A6H1MVM2-F1
#
_entry.id   AF-A0A6H1MVM2-F1
#
_cell.length_a   1.000
_cell.length_b   1.000
_cell.length_c   1.000
_cell.angle_alpha   90.00
_cell.angle_beta   90.00
_cell.angle_gamma   90.00
#
_symmetry.space_group_name_H-M   'P 1'
#
loop_
_entity.id
_entity.type
_entity.pdbx_description
1 polymer ?
#
loop_
_entity_poly.entity_id
_entity_poly.type
_entity_poly.pdbx_seq_one_letter_code
_entity_poly.pdbx_strand_id
1 'polypeptide(L)'
;MAKVRAWAAAGGTDTLSTIAKSLGQVDKDSHPVDLAGLQTSCAQLTADVEAAQGDDPMPDKTLAKRWKLALDHLGKSASACTVGAASEDQASFDLMSAEMSIGTEHLNAVVKRINEINASSDS
;
A
#
# COMPACT_ATOMS: atom_id res chain seq x y z
N MET A 1 9.36 -15.43 14.84
CA MET A 1 8.91 -14.05 15.12
C MET A 1 10.04 -13.03 15.19
N ALA A 2 11.22 -13.35 15.76
CA ALA A 2 12.38 -12.44 15.78
C ALA A 2 12.77 -11.88 14.39
N LYS A 3 12.65 -12.69 13.33
CA LYS A 3 12.92 -12.25 11.95
C LYS A 3 11.96 -11.16 11.45
N VAL A 4 10.68 -11.22 11.80
CA VAL A 4 9.68 -10.20 11.41
C VAL A 4 9.97 -8.88 12.13
N ARG A 5 10.37 -8.94 13.41
CA ARG A 5 10.81 -7.75 14.17
C ARG A 5 12.08 -7.14 13.59
N ALA A 6 13.06 -7.97 13.21
CA ALA A 6 14.28 -7.51 12.57
C ALA A 6 13.99 -6.85 11.21
N TRP A 7 13.12 -7.45 10.38
CA TRP A 7 12.65 -6.83 9.14
C TRP A 7 11.95 -5.49 9.39
N ALA A 8 11.05 -5.45 10.37
CA ALA A 8 10.32 -4.23 10.73
C ALA A 8 11.25 -3.10 11.20
N ALA A 9 12.31 -3.44 11.96
CA ALA A 9 13.32 -2.50 12.43
C ALA A 9 14.36 -2.11 11.35
N ALA A 10 14.52 -2.92 10.30
CA ALA A 10 15.44 -2.67 9.19
C ALA A 10 14.84 -1.79 8.07
N GLY A 11 13.68 -1.16 8.31
CA GLY A 11 13.02 -0.26 7.36
C GLY A 11 11.61 -0.72 6.96
N GLY A 12 11.22 -1.97 7.23
CA GLY A 12 9.89 -2.48 6.84
C GLY A 12 8.71 -1.70 7.44
N THR A 13 8.87 -1.16 8.66
CA THR A 13 7.83 -0.28 9.27
C THR A 13 7.75 1.07 8.58
N ASP A 14 8.88 1.60 8.13
CA ASP A 14 8.94 2.88 7.41
C ASP A 14 8.30 2.73 6.04
N THR A 15 8.56 1.63 5.33
CA THR A 15 7.90 1.29 4.05
C THR A 15 6.38 1.20 4.23
N LEU A 16 5.90 0.51 5.28
CA LEU A 16 4.47 0.45 5.60
C LEU A 16 3.87 1.84 5.87
N SER A 17 4.57 2.68 6.62
CA SER A 17 4.16 4.04 6.95
C SER A 17 4.09 4.94 5.71
N THR A 18 5.06 4.81 4.81
CA THR A 18 5.11 5.55 3.55
C THR A 18 3.92 5.20 2.66
N ILE A 19 3.64 3.91 2.44
CA ILE A 19 2.47 3.48 1.66
C ILE A 19 1.16 3.99 2.30
N ALA A 20 1.03 3.89 3.61
CA ALA A 20 -0.16 4.37 4.33
C ALA A 20 -0.36 5.88 4.17
N LYS A 21 0.72 6.69 4.18
CA LYS A 21 0.66 8.13 3.92
C LYS A 21 0.20 8.43 2.51
N SER A 22 0.75 7.72 1.52
CA SER A 22 0.37 7.91 0.11
C SER A 22 -1.08 7.53 -0.15
N LEU A 23 -1.57 6.46 0.48
CA LEU A 23 -3.00 6.12 0.46
C LEU A 23 -3.87 7.22 1.08
N GLY A 24 -3.47 7.78 2.23
CA GLY A 24 -4.20 8.89 2.86
C GLY A 24 -4.21 10.15 2.00
N GLN A 25 -3.15 10.41 1.24
CA GLN A 25 -3.10 11.54 0.32
C GLN A 25 -3.99 11.30 -0.91
N VAL A 26 -4.04 10.08 -1.46
CA VAL A 26 -4.98 9.73 -2.53
C VAL A 26 -6.44 9.85 -2.08
N ASP A 27 -6.77 9.40 -0.88
CA ASP A 27 -8.12 9.54 -0.30
C ASP A 27 -8.53 11.01 -0.14
N LYS A 28 -7.60 11.84 0.35
CA LYS A 28 -7.80 13.29 0.49
C LYS A 28 -8.06 13.96 -0.85
N ASP A 29 -7.30 13.62 -1.89
CA ASP A 29 -7.46 14.22 -3.22
C ASP A 29 -8.66 13.64 -3.98
N SER A 30 -9.26 12.56 -3.47
CA SER A 30 -10.53 12.02 -3.98
C SER A 30 -11.76 12.77 -3.45
N HIS A 31 -11.62 13.57 -2.37
CA HIS A 31 -12.77 14.14 -1.64
C HIS A 31 -12.58 15.61 -1.18
N PRO A 32 -13.11 16.61 -1.92
CA PRO A 32 -13.69 16.52 -3.26
C PRO A 32 -12.62 16.16 -4.30
N VAL A 33 -13.04 15.69 -5.48
CA VAL A 33 -12.11 15.28 -6.54
C VAL A 33 -11.21 16.45 -6.96
N ASP A 34 -9.90 16.28 -6.78
CA ASP A 34 -8.83 17.12 -7.32
C ASP A 34 -8.01 16.24 -8.27
N LEU A 35 -8.27 16.35 -9.57
CA LEU A 35 -7.61 15.50 -10.58
C LEU A 35 -6.09 15.72 -10.65
N ALA A 36 -5.63 16.97 -10.43
CA ALA A 36 -4.21 17.27 -10.43
C ALA A 36 -3.52 16.74 -9.16
N GLY A 37 -4.20 16.87 -8.02
CA GLY A 37 -3.82 16.24 -6.75
C GLY A 37 -3.73 14.71 -6.90
N LEU A 38 -4.79 14.09 -7.41
CA LEU A 38 -4.85 12.64 -7.65
C LEU A 38 -3.73 12.14 -8.55
N GLN A 39 -3.45 12.83 -9.67
CA GLN A 39 -2.36 12.43 -10.54
C GLN A 39 -1.01 12.42 -9.81
N THR A 40 -0.76 13.44 -8.99
CA THR A 40 0.47 13.55 -8.17
C THR A 40 0.52 12.44 -7.12
N SER A 41 -0.57 12.25 -6.39
CA SER A 41 -0.66 11.31 -5.27
C SER A 41 -0.63 9.86 -5.72
N CYS A 42 -1.21 9.55 -6.87
CA CYS A 42 -1.17 8.22 -7.46
C CYS A 42 0.20 7.91 -8.12
N ALA A 43 0.88 8.91 -8.67
CA ALA A 43 2.28 8.75 -9.06
C ALA A 43 3.20 8.48 -7.85
N GLN A 44 2.98 9.19 -6.73
CA GLN A 44 3.71 8.94 -5.49
C GLN A 44 3.43 7.53 -4.94
N LEU A 45 2.16 7.12 -4.88
CA LEU A 45 1.78 5.76 -4.46
C LEU A 45 2.42 4.69 -5.36
N THR A 46 2.52 4.93 -6.67
CA THR A 46 3.22 4.03 -7.60
C THR A 46 4.69 3.89 -7.23
N ALA A 47 5.40 5.01 -7.05
CA ALA A 47 6.81 5.02 -6.68
C ALA A 47 7.06 4.32 -5.33
N ASP A 48 6.19 4.53 -4.35
CA ASP A 48 6.31 3.90 -3.03
C ASP A 48 6.06 2.40 -3.08
N VAL A 49 5.10 1.95 -3.91
CA VAL A 49 4.84 0.52 -4.14
C VAL A 49 6.02 -0.13 -4.86
N GLU A 50 6.59 0.51 -5.88
CA GLU A 50 7.76 0.00 -6.59
C GLU A 50 8.98 -0.11 -5.68
N ALA A 51 9.22 0.90 -4.83
CA ALA A 51 10.28 0.86 -3.83
C ALA A 51 10.06 -0.31 -2.85
N ALA A 52 8.83 -0.47 -2.34
CA ALA A 52 8.45 -1.55 -1.44
C ALA A 52 8.56 -2.96 -2.05
N GLN A 53 8.40 -3.09 -3.36
CA GLN A 53 8.61 -4.34 -4.10
C GLN A 53 10.10 -4.68 -4.25
N GLY A 54 10.98 -3.67 -4.21
CA GLY A 54 12.44 -3.81 -4.26
C GLY A 54 13.10 -4.06 -2.88
N ASP A 55 12.38 -3.79 -1.79
CA ASP A 55 12.85 -4.01 -0.42
C ASP A 55 13.07 -5.50 -0.08
N ASP A 56 13.77 -5.73 1.03
CA ASP A 56 13.95 -7.07 1.57
C ASP A 56 12.60 -7.77 1.79
N PRO A 57 12.45 -9.02 1.32
CA PRO A 57 11.19 -9.73 1.42
C PRO A 57 10.84 -10.02 2.87
N MET A 58 9.54 -9.92 3.18
CA MET A 58 9.05 -10.27 4.51
C MET A 58 9.40 -11.72 4.87
N PRO A 59 10.06 -11.98 6.01
CA PRO A 59 10.64 -13.29 6.29
C PRO A 59 9.60 -14.35 6.71
N ASP A 60 8.40 -13.93 7.10
CA ASP A 60 7.27 -14.83 7.35
C ASP A 60 6.55 -15.11 6.03
N LYS A 61 6.53 -16.37 5.57
CA LYS A 61 5.98 -16.74 4.26
C LYS A 61 4.49 -16.40 4.09
N THR A 62 3.71 -16.53 5.16
CA THR A 62 2.27 -16.25 5.12
C THR A 62 2.04 -14.75 4.97
N LEU A 63 2.79 -13.95 5.73
CA LEU A 63 2.71 -12.51 5.60
C LEU A 63 3.33 -11.99 4.31
N ALA A 64 4.43 -12.58 3.83
CA ALA A 64 5.05 -12.24 2.55
C ALA A 64 4.06 -12.38 1.39
N LYS A 65 3.22 -13.43 1.41
CA LYS A 65 2.17 -13.60 0.41
C LYS A 65 1.15 -12.46 0.46
N ARG A 66 0.70 -12.06 1.66
CA ARG A 66 -0.25 -10.94 1.83
C ARG A 66 0.38 -9.60 1.46
N TRP A 67 1.63 -9.39 1.85
CA TRP A 67 2.41 -8.20 1.50
C TRP A 67 2.53 -8.05 -0.01
N LYS A 68 2.94 -9.12 -0.70
CA LYS A 68 3.01 -9.13 -2.17
C LYS A 68 1.65 -8.82 -2.80
N LEU A 69 0.58 -9.47 -2.34
CA LEU A 69 -0.77 -9.20 -2.86
C LEU A 69 -1.20 -7.75 -2.61
N ALA A 70 -0.91 -7.19 -1.44
CA ALA A 70 -1.16 -5.78 -1.15
C ALA A 70 -0.44 -4.88 -2.18
N LEU A 71 0.86 -5.07 -2.37
CA LEU A 71 1.66 -4.28 -3.32
C LEU A 71 1.16 -4.43 -4.77
N ASP A 72 0.85 -5.65 -5.21
CA ASP A 72 0.38 -5.91 -6.57
C ASP A 72 -0.97 -5.21 -6.84
N HIS A 73 -1.92 -5.27 -5.91
CA HIS A 73 -3.22 -4.60 -6.01
C HIS A 73 -3.10 -3.07 -5.89
N LEU A 74 -2.28 -2.58 -4.96
CA LEU A 74 -2.03 -1.14 -4.82
C LEU A 74 -1.32 -0.54 -6.05
N GLY A 75 -0.40 -1.27 -6.66
CA GLY A 75 0.26 -0.84 -7.91
C GLY A 75 -0.71 -0.73 -9.09
N LYS A 76 -1.63 -1.69 -9.23
CA LYS A 76 -2.71 -1.62 -10.22
C LYS A 76 -3.66 -0.46 -9.94
N SER A 77 -4.05 -0.26 -8.69
CA SER A 77 -4.87 0.87 -8.26
C SER A 77 -4.23 2.19 -8.61
N ALA A 78 -2.95 2.36 -8.29
CA ALA A 78 -2.20 3.60 -8.54
C ALA A 78 -2.07 3.88 -10.04
N SER A 79 -1.78 2.85 -10.84
CA SER A 79 -1.71 2.95 -12.31
C SER A 79 -3.06 3.36 -12.91
N ALA A 80 -4.16 2.71 -12.47
CA ALA A 80 -5.51 3.03 -12.91
C ALA A 80 -5.91 4.45 -12.49
N CYS A 81 -5.56 4.86 -11.28
CA CYS A 81 -5.78 6.23 -10.81
C CYS A 81 -5.06 7.25 -11.69
N THR A 82 -3.79 7.05 -12.03
CA THR A 82 -3.04 7.96 -12.91
C THR A 82 -3.71 8.08 -14.28
N VAL A 83 -4.18 6.97 -14.86
CA VAL A 83 -4.93 6.98 -16.13
C VAL A 83 -6.26 7.72 -15.98
N GLY A 84 -7.04 7.40 -14.95
CA GLY A 84 -8.34 8.03 -14.68
C GLY A 84 -8.21 9.53 -14.44
N ALA A 85 -7.22 9.97 -13.65
CA ALA A 85 -6.96 11.38 -13.38
C ALA A 85 -6.53 12.16 -14.63
N ALA A 86 -5.75 11.53 -15.53
CA ALA A 86 -5.26 12.18 -16.74
C ALA A 86 -6.31 12.22 -17.88
N SER A 87 -7.29 11.31 -17.88
CA SER A 87 -8.25 11.13 -18.98
C SER A 87 -9.71 11.29 -18.59
N GLU A 88 -10.00 11.52 -17.30
CA GLU A 88 -11.35 11.52 -16.72
C GLU A 88 -12.11 10.21 -17.02
N ASP A 89 -11.38 9.10 -17.18
CA ASP A 89 -11.95 7.80 -17.51
C ASP A 89 -12.58 7.12 -16.29
N GLN A 90 -13.90 7.02 -16.28
CA GLN A 90 -14.65 6.40 -15.19
C GLN A 90 -14.28 4.93 -14.99
N ALA A 91 -14.01 4.18 -16.07
CA ALA A 91 -13.63 2.77 -15.96
C ALA A 91 -12.29 2.60 -15.21
N SER A 92 -11.35 3.52 -15.42
CA SER A 92 -10.09 3.58 -14.68
C SER A 92 -10.31 3.93 -13.20
N PHE A 93 -11.24 4.83 -12.88
CA PHE A 93 -11.59 5.11 -11.47
C PHE A 93 -12.28 3.93 -10.79
N ASP A 94 -13.16 3.20 -11.49
CA ASP A 94 -13.79 2.00 -10.97
C ASP A 94 -12.74 0.91 -10.68
N LEU A 95 -11.78 0.73 -11.59
CA LEU A 95 -10.66 -0.19 -11.39
C LEU A 95 -9.76 0.24 -10.23
N MET A 96 -9.42 1.53 -10.13
CA MET A 96 -8.69 2.10 -9.00
C MET A 96 -9.39 1.74 -7.69
N SER A 97 -10.68 2.01 -7.56
CA SER A 97 -11.45 1.76 -6.34
C SER A 97 -11.45 0.28 -5.94
N ALA A 98 -11.71 -0.62 -6.91
CA ALA A 98 -11.74 -2.05 -6.68
C ALA A 98 -10.37 -2.60 -6.22
N GLU A 99 -9.30 -2.22 -6.92
CA GLU A 99 -7.94 -2.67 -6.62
C GLU A 99 -7.42 -2.06 -5.31
N MET A 100 -7.77 -0.80 -5.01
CA MET A 100 -7.44 -0.15 -3.74
C MET A 100 -8.08 -0.87 -2.56
N SER A 101 -9.37 -1.24 -2.67
CA SER A 101 -10.07 -1.98 -1.62
C SER A 101 -9.35 -3.30 -1.31
N ILE A 102 -9.01 -4.08 -2.34
CA ILE A 102 -8.33 -5.38 -2.16
C ILE A 102 -6.90 -5.17 -1.59
N GLY A 103 -6.18 -4.18 -2.11
CA GLY A 103 -4.82 -3.87 -1.66
C GLY A 103 -4.78 -3.45 -0.19
N THR A 104 -5.69 -2.57 0.22
CA THR A 104 -5.80 -2.09 1.61
C THR A 104 -6.26 -3.19 2.57
N GLU A 105 -7.14 -4.11 2.16
CA GLU A 105 -7.49 -5.29 2.96
C GLU A 105 -6.29 -6.17 3.27
N HIS A 106 -5.45 -6.46 2.26
CA HIS A 106 -4.23 -7.23 2.45
C HIS A 106 -3.20 -6.49 3.31
N LEU A 107 -3.04 -5.19 3.09
CA LEU A 107 -2.15 -4.33 3.89
C LEU A 107 -2.57 -4.31 5.37
N ASN A 108 -3.86 -4.10 5.64
CA ASN A 108 -4.41 -4.12 7.00
C ASN A 108 -4.20 -5.46 7.69
N ALA A 109 -4.31 -6.57 6.96
CA ALA A 109 -4.02 -7.90 7.51
C ALA A 109 -2.52 -8.08 7.86
N VAL A 110 -1.62 -7.53 7.06
CA VAL A 110 -0.17 -7.52 7.35
C VAL A 110 0.11 -6.68 8.61
N VAL A 111 -0.38 -5.44 8.66
CA VAL A 111 -0.20 -4.53 9.80
C VAL A 111 -0.74 -5.15 11.09
N LYS A 112 -1.97 -5.69 11.05
CA LYS A 112 -2.59 -6.35 12.21
C LYS A 112 -1.71 -7.48 12.74
N ARG A 113 -1.18 -8.32 11.84
CA ARG A 113 -0.35 -9.45 12.26
C ARG A 113 1.00 -9.01 12.82
N ILE A 114 1.62 -7.97 12.27
CA ILE A 114 2.85 -7.38 12.84
C ILE A 114 2.58 -6.86 14.25
N ASN A 115 1.45 -6.17 14.46
CA ASN A 115 1.08 -5.67 15.78
C ASN A 115 0.84 -6.80 16.79
N GLU A 116 0.15 -7.87 16.40
CA GLU A 116 -0.02 -9.07 17.24
C GLU A 116 1.33 -9.70 17.64
N ILE A 117 2.28 -9.79 16.70
CA ILE A 117 3.63 -10.35 16.93
C ILE A 117 4.43 -9.46 17.89
N ASN A 118 4.24 -8.15 17.84
CA ASN A 118 4.92 -7.20 18.72
C ASN A 118 4.32 -7.24 20.14
N ALA A 119 2.99 -7.28 20.26
CA ALA A 119 2.31 -7.36 21.55
C ALA A 119 2.59 -8.69 22.28
N SER A 120 2.70 -9.81 21.55
CA SER A 120 2.98 -11.12 22.15
C SER A 120 4.44 -11.33 22.60
N SER A 121 5.33 -10.34 22.40
CA SER A 121 6.71 -10.39 22.91
C SER A 121 6.90 -9.73 24.27
N ASP A 122 5.88 -9.04 24.79
CA ASP A 122 5.89 -8.37 26.09
C ASP A 122 5.21 -9.22 27.20
N SER A 123 4.91 -10.49 26.90
CA SER A 123 4.32 -11.48 27.82
C SER A 123 5.22 -12.69 27.98
#